data_AF-A0AA36I5M0-F1
#
_entry.id   AF-A0AA36I5M0-F1
#
_cell.length_a   1.000
_cell.length_b   1.000
_cell.length_c   1.000
_cell.angle_alpha   90.00
_cell.angle_beta   90.00
_cell.angle_gamma   90.00
#
_symmetry.space_group_name_H-M   'P 1'
#
loop_
_entity.id
_entity.type
_entity.pdbx_description
1 polymer ?
#
loop_
_entity_poly.entity_id
_entity_poly.type
_entity_poly.pdbx_seq_one_letter_code
_entity_poly.pdbx_strand_id
1 'polypeptide(L)'
;VDDEQSLMSAVAQQPVSVAIEADQMAFQMYKSGVLTKTCGTKLDHGVLVVGYGTEDGTDYWLVKNSWGASWGEQGFVKLQRGKPGPGECGIKSQASYPVVSGSPSPPSPPAPPAPPAPPAPPAPPAPPTPSTSHYEKPPCQSDETQAEVEGAGGSVCAPKCTSQACPTDVPSGTTAKPMCILQDSSSGDKYCALACILGGCPSGSKCVHLSSLLGVCIYPDSDASLKLAAVDNSEVNI
;
A
#
# COMPACT_ATOMS: atom_id res chain seq x y z
N VAL A 1 -24.36 -0.67 -16.98
CA VAL A 1 -25.67 -0.04 -16.69
C VAL A 1 -25.40 1.39 -16.27
N ASP A 2 -25.23 2.33 -17.21
CA ASP A 2 -24.81 3.71 -16.88
C ASP A 2 -25.93 4.60 -16.32
N ASP A 3 -26.98 3.98 -15.75
CA ASP A 3 -28.12 4.66 -15.18
C ASP A 3 -27.95 4.84 -13.67
N GLU A 4 -27.83 6.10 -13.25
CA GLU A 4 -27.60 6.46 -11.85
C GLU A 4 -28.77 6.02 -10.96
N GLN A 5 -30.00 6.17 -11.42
CA GLN A 5 -31.20 5.83 -10.66
C GLN A 5 -31.27 4.33 -10.36
N SER A 6 -30.88 3.49 -11.32
CA SER A 6 -30.80 2.03 -11.15
C SER A 6 -29.76 1.65 -10.09
N LEU A 7 -28.57 2.26 -10.13
CA LEU A 7 -27.54 2.00 -9.12
C LEU A 7 -27.99 2.46 -7.74
N MET A 8 -28.61 3.65 -7.63
CA MET A 8 -29.16 4.16 -6.36
C MET A 8 -30.21 3.20 -5.79
N SER A 9 -31.13 2.74 -6.64
CA SER A 9 -32.22 1.83 -6.24
C SER A 9 -31.70 0.47 -5.76
N ALA A 10 -30.61 -0.04 -6.36
CA ALA A 10 -29.96 -1.25 -5.92
C ALA A 10 -29.23 -1.06 -4.58
N VAL A 11 -28.45 0.03 -4.45
CA VAL A 11 -27.70 0.39 -3.23
C VAL A 11 -28.62 0.61 -2.03
N ALA A 12 -29.82 1.16 -2.25
CA ALA A 12 -30.83 1.34 -1.22
C ALA A 12 -31.36 0.02 -0.62
N GLN A 13 -31.23 -1.09 -1.36
CA GLN A 13 -31.69 -2.42 -0.92
C GLN A 13 -30.55 -3.24 -0.31
N GLN A 14 -29.35 -3.14 -0.88
CA GLN A 14 -28.18 -3.89 -0.43
C GLN A 14 -26.88 -3.29 -1.00
N PRO A 15 -25.71 -3.62 -0.43
CA PRO A 15 -24.43 -3.26 -1.04
C PRO A 15 -24.29 -3.79 -2.47
N VAL A 16 -23.69 -2.98 -3.35
CA VAL A 16 -23.52 -3.30 -4.78
C VAL A 16 -22.04 -3.32 -5.13
N SER A 17 -21.58 -4.41 -5.71
CA SER A 17 -20.21 -4.53 -6.25
C SER A 17 -20.12 -3.73 -7.55
N VAL A 18 -19.10 -2.88 -7.67
CA VAL A 18 -18.86 -2.06 -8.86
C VAL A 18 -17.38 -2.10 -9.28
N ALA A 19 -17.11 -1.80 -10.54
CA ALA A 19 -15.75 -1.53 -11.02
C ALA A 19 -15.52 -0.02 -11.20
N ILE A 20 -14.29 0.43 -10.94
CA ILE A 20 -13.83 1.81 -11.09
C ILE A 20 -12.43 1.86 -11.73
N GLU A 21 -12.00 3.02 -12.21
CA GLU A 21 -10.59 3.34 -12.49
C GLU A 21 -9.93 3.90 -11.22
N ALA A 22 -8.96 3.18 -10.66
CA ALA A 22 -8.30 3.48 -9.40
C ALA A 22 -6.79 3.74 -9.54
N ASP A 23 -6.20 3.53 -10.72
CA ASP A 23 -4.78 3.80 -11.00
C ASP A 23 -4.41 5.30 -11.03
N GLN A 24 -5.40 6.20 -11.01
CA GLN A 24 -5.15 7.64 -11.02
C GLN A 24 -4.70 8.18 -9.66
N MET A 25 -3.74 9.12 -9.68
CA MET A 25 -3.18 9.76 -8.47
C MET A 25 -4.24 10.37 -7.56
N ALA A 26 -5.32 10.91 -8.13
CA ALA A 26 -6.44 11.46 -7.36
C ALA A 26 -7.09 10.41 -6.44
N PHE A 27 -7.23 9.17 -6.93
CA PHE A 27 -7.79 8.07 -6.16
C PHE A 27 -6.76 7.51 -5.17
N GLN A 28 -5.54 7.18 -5.64
CA GLN A 28 -4.50 6.58 -4.79
C GLN A 28 -4.19 7.43 -3.55
N MET A 29 -4.13 8.76 -3.71
CA MET A 29 -3.78 9.72 -2.66
C MET A 29 -5.00 10.25 -1.88
N TYR A 30 -6.20 9.69 -2.11
CA TYR A 30 -7.39 10.11 -1.39
C TYR A 30 -7.25 9.97 0.13
N LYS A 31 -7.70 10.99 0.86
CA LYS A 31 -7.67 11.03 2.34
C LYS A 31 -9.04 11.32 2.93
N SER A 32 -9.78 12.28 2.38
CA SER A 32 -11.09 12.69 2.91
C SER A 32 -11.88 13.56 1.93
N GLY A 33 -13.16 13.77 2.24
CA GLY A 33 -14.09 14.62 1.51
C GLY A 33 -14.69 13.93 0.28
N VAL A 34 -15.54 14.63 -0.46
CA VAL A 34 -16.05 14.09 -1.73
C VAL A 34 -14.98 14.23 -2.82
N LEU A 35 -14.54 13.10 -3.37
CA LEU A 35 -13.66 13.07 -4.52
C LEU A 35 -14.44 13.53 -5.77
N THR A 36 -14.13 14.74 -6.21
CA THR A 36 -14.70 15.40 -7.40
C THR A 36 -13.74 15.47 -8.58
N LYS A 37 -12.48 15.04 -8.37
CA LYS A 37 -11.44 14.98 -9.40
C LYS A 37 -11.63 13.73 -10.24
N THR A 38 -11.51 13.86 -11.55
CA THR A 38 -11.72 12.78 -12.52
C THR A 38 -10.69 11.67 -12.36
N CYS A 39 -11.15 10.45 -12.07
CA CYS A 39 -10.31 9.24 -12.19
C CYS A 39 -10.35 8.59 -13.58
N GLY A 40 -11.10 9.12 -14.56
CA GLY A 40 -11.27 8.43 -15.85
C GLY A 40 -12.35 7.34 -15.82
N THR A 41 -12.28 6.39 -16.77
CA THR A 41 -13.28 5.33 -17.02
C THR A 41 -12.67 3.99 -17.50
N LYS A 42 -11.35 3.84 -17.51
CA LYS A 42 -10.60 2.61 -17.80
C LYS A 42 -10.59 1.72 -16.55
N LEU A 43 -11.69 1.01 -16.34
CA LEU A 43 -11.93 0.22 -15.14
C LEU A 43 -10.80 -0.80 -14.89
N ASP A 44 -10.24 -0.79 -13.69
CA ASP A 44 -9.10 -1.62 -13.27
C ASP A 44 -9.27 -2.21 -11.86
N HIS A 45 -10.25 -1.76 -11.07
CA HIS A 45 -10.39 -2.10 -9.66
C HIS A 45 -11.83 -2.36 -9.24
N GLY A 46 -12.03 -3.38 -8.40
CA GLY A 46 -13.33 -3.77 -7.86
C GLY A 46 -13.55 -3.26 -6.44
N VAL A 47 -14.70 -2.62 -6.20
CA VAL A 47 -15.07 -2.00 -4.92
C VAL A 47 -16.54 -2.23 -4.59
N LEU A 48 -16.95 -1.87 -3.38
CA LEU A 48 -18.31 -2.07 -2.90
C LEU A 48 -19.00 -0.75 -2.56
N VAL A 49 -20.06 -0.41 -3.28
CA VAL A 49 -20.92 0.73 -2.91
C VAL A 49 -21.84 0.28 -1.78
N VAL A 50 -21.75 0.96 -0.64
CA VAL A 50 -22.51 0.61 0.58
C VAL A 50 -23.55 1.66 0.96
N GLY A 51 -23.57 2.79 0.24
CA GLY A 51 -24.52 3.87 0.46
C GLY A 51 -24.29 5.04 -0.46
N TYR A 52 -25.07 6.09 -0.27
CA TYR A 52 -24.93 7.38 -0.93
C TYR A 52 -25.48 8.48 -0.01
N GLY A 53 -25.08 9.72 -0.25
CA GLY A 53 -25.51 10.85 0.55
C GLY A 53 -25.17 12.19 -0.11
N THR A 54 -25.17 13.23 0.72
CA THR A 54 -24.79 14.59 0.34
C THR A 54 -23.91 15.15 1.46
N GLU A 55 -22.76 15.73 1.10
CA GLU A 55 -21.84 16.40 2.01
C GLU A 55 -21.52 17.78 1.43
N ASP A 56 -21.74 18.84 2.21
CA ASP A 56 -21.52 20.23 1.81
C ASP A 56 -22.13 20.60 0.44
N GLY A 57 -23.35 20.09 0.19
CA GLY A 57 -24.08 20.30 -1.07
C GLY A 57 -23.58 19.48 -2.26
N THR A 58 -22.61 18.59 -2.04
CA THR A 58 -22.10 17.66 -3.06
C THR A 58 -22.60 16.25 -2.80
N ASP A 59 -23.35 15.73 -3.76
CA ASP A 59 -23.84 14.34 -3.74
C ASP A 59 -22.70 13.34 -3.93
N TYR A 60 -22.73 12.24 -3.19
CA TYR A 60 -21.68 11.22 -3.24
C TYR A 60 -22.19 9.77 -3.15
N TRP A 61 -21.38 8.85 -3.64
CA TRP A 61 -21.41 7.42 -3.38
C TRP A 61 -20.47 7.09 -2.22
N LEU A 62 -20.95 6.36 -1.21
CA LEU A 62 -20.09 5.82 -0.16
C LEU A 62 -19.57 4.46 -0.59
N VAL A 63 -18.27 4.38 -0.80
CA VAL A 63 -17.61 3.21 -1.38
C VAL A 63 -16.62 2.63 -0.37
N LYS A 64 -16.78 1.36 -0.04
CA LYS A 64 -15.84 0.58 0.77
C LYS A 64 -14.73 0.05 -0.13
N ASN A 65 -13.49 0.32 0.25
CA ASN A 65 -12.30 -0.18 -0.43
C ASN A 65 -11.66 -1.36 0.34
N SER A 66 -10.62 -1.97 -0.24
CA SER A 66 -9.90 -3.13 0.27
C SER A 66 -8.43 -2.84 0.63
N TRP A 67 -8.02 -1.57 0.69
CA TRP A 67 -6.63 -1.14 0.95
C TRP A 67 -6.33 -0.84 2.43
N GLY A 68 -7.15 -1.38 3.35
CA GLY A 68 -7.01 -1.19 4.79
C GLY A 68 -7.59 0.13 5.30
N ALA A 69 -7.71 0.23 6.62
CA ALA A 69 -8.36 1.37 7.29
C ALA A 69 -7.50 2.66 7.32
N SER A 70 -6.19 2.56 7.03
CA SER A 70 -5.29 3.72 6.98
C SER A 70 -5.41 4.53 5.69
N TRP A 71 -6.10 3.99 4.68
CA TRP A 71 -6.36 4.65 3.41
C TRP A 71 -7.73 5.34 3.42
N GLY A 72 -7.83 6.53 2.82
CA GLY A 72 -9.08 7.29 2.76
C GLY A 72 -9.71 7.56 4.12
N GLU A 73 -11.03 7.60 4.15
CA GLU A 73 -11.81 7.77 5.38
C GLU A 73 -12.06 6.41 6.02
N GLN A 74 -11.10 5.93 6.83
CA GLN A 74 -11.21 4.62 7.51
C GLN A 74 -11.40 3.44 6.54
N GLY A 75 -10.78 3.49 5.36
CA GLY A 75 -10.91 2.49 4.30
C GLY A 75 -12.05 2.75 3.31
N PHE A 76 -12.71 3.91 3.41
CA PHE A 76 -13.80 4.32 2.51
C PHE A 76 -13.38 5.52 1.65
N VAL A 77 -14.08 5.68 0.54
CA VAL A 77 -14.02 6.87 -0.33
C VAL A 77 -15.42 7.34 -0.68
N LYS A 78 -15.58 8.66 -0.71
CA LYS A 78 -16.79 9.32 -1.22
C LYS A 78 -16.53 9.74 -2.67
N LEU A 79 -17.17 9.10 -3.64
CA LEU A 79 -17.05 9.46 -5.05
C LEU A 79 -18.22 10.36 -5.46
N GLN A 80 -17.96 11.43 -6.23
CA GLN A 80 -19.03 12.34 -6.65
C GLN A 80 -20.14 11.61 -7.41
N ARG A 81 -21.39 11.81 -6.97
CA ARG A 81 -22.61 11.33 -7.64
C ARG A 81 -23.22 12.46 -8.49
N GLY A 82 -24.06 12.12 -9.47
CA GLY A 82 -24.69 13.07 -10.37
C GLY A 82 -23.88 13.38 -11.63
N LYS A 83 -22.75 12.69 -11.86
CA LYS A 83 -21.96 12.85 -13.09
C LYS A 83 -22.63 12.14 -14.28
N PRO A 84 -22.66 12.77 -15.47
CA PRO A 84 -23.21 12.15 -16.68
C PRO A 84 -22.35 10.96 -17.14
N GLY A 85 -22.86 10.20 -18.10
CA GLY A 85 -22.15 9.06 -18.69
C GLY A 85 -21.82 7.99 -17.63
N PRO A 86 -20.60 7.44 -17.61
CA PRO A 86 -20.22 6.33 -16.73
C PRO A 86 -20.04 6.73 -15.25
N GLY A 87 -20.20 8.02 -14.92
CA GLY A 87 -20.05 8.52 -13.56
C GLY A 87 -18.61 8.79 -13.16
N GLU A 88 -18.40 9.25 -11.93
CA GLU A 88 -17.07 9.48 -11.37
C GLU A 88 -16.28 8.15 -11.31
N CYS A 89 -15.05 8.17 -11.82
CA CYS A 89 -14.16 7.00 -11.91
C CYS A 89 -14.79 5.78 -12.63
N GLY A 90 -15.84 5.97 -13.43
CA GLY A 90 -16.54 4.89 -14.14
C GLY A 90 -17.49 4.03 -13.29
N ILE A 91 -17.84 4.48 -12.08
CA ILE A 91 -18.60 3.70 -11.07
C ILE A 91 -19.93 3.10 -11.57
N LYS A 92 -20.56 3.68 -12.60
CA LYS A 92 -21.85 3.18 -13.14
C LYS A 92 -21.67 2.13 -14.24
N SER A 93 -20.47 1.95 -14.78
CA SER A 93 -20.27 1.12 -15.97
C SER A 93 -20.52 -0.36 -15.72
N GLN A 94 -19.95 -0.91 -14.63
CA GLN A 94 -20.11 -2.33 -14.28
C GLN A 94 -20.53 -2.46 -12.82
N ALA A 95 -21.82 -2.74 -12.61
CA ALA A 95 -22.40 -2.95 -11.29
C ALA A 95 -23.09 -4.33 -11.24
N SER A 96 -22.94 -5.02 -10.11
CA SER A 96 -23.58 -6.32 -9.88
C SER A 96 -23.84 -6.55 -8.39
N TYR A 97 -24.87 -7.34 -8.09
CA TYR A 97 -25.21 -7.72 -6.72
C TYR A 97 -25.78 -9.15 -6.74
N PRO A 98 -25.58 -9.92 -5.65
CA PRO A 98 -26.18 -11.23 -5.53
C PRO A 98 -27.71 -11.12 -5.34
N VAL A 99 -28.43 -12.09 -5.88
CA VAL A 99 -29.86 -12.30 -5.60
C VAL A 99 -29.99 -13.62 -4.86
N VAL A 100 -30.55 -13.59 -3.65
CA VAL A 100 -30.74 -14.78 -2.82
C VAL A 100 -32.21 -15.18 -2.90
N SER A 101 -32.50 -16.33 -3.51
CA SER A 101 -33.87 -16.82 -3.75
C SER A 101 -34.42 -17.74 -2.65
N GLY A 102 -33.83 -17.72 -1.45
CA GLY A 102 -34.28 -18.54 -0.31
C GLY A 102 -35.09 -17.71 0.68
N SER A 103 -36.07 -18.34 1.36
CA SER A 103 -36.49 -17.84 2.68
C SER A 103 -35.23 -17.69 3.54
N PRO A 104 -35.07 -16.62 4.33
CA PRO A 104 -33.96 -16.56 5.26
C PRO A 104 -33.99 -17.85 6.06
N SER A 105 -32.92 -18.64 5.99
CA SER A 105 -32.67 -19.65 7.01
C SER A 105 -32.94 -18.97 8.35
N PRO A 106 -33.59 -19.64 9.33
CA PRO A 106 -33.71 -19.09 10.67
C PRO A 106 -32.37 -18.47 11.02
N PRO A 107 -32.32 -17.21 11.51
CA PRO A 107 -31.05 -16.57 11.80
C PRO A 107 -30.23 -17.59 12.56
N SER A 108 -29.05 -17.92 12.02
CA SER A 108 -28.09 -18.72 12.77
C SER A 108 -28.09 -18.12 14.17
N PRO A 109 -28.23 -18.94 15.25
CA PRO A 109 -28.14 -18.43 16.61
C PRO A 109 -26.99 -17.44 16.62
N PRO A 110 -27.18 -16.22 17.18
CA PRO A 110 -26.13 -15.21 17.19
C PRO A 110 -24.84 -15.95 17.51
N ALA A 111 -23.87 -15.85 16.59
CA ALA A 111 -22.58 -16.50 16.78
C ALA A 111 -22.22 -16.23 18.25
N PRO A 112 -21.90 -17.27 19.05
CA PRO A 112 -21.54 -17.07 20.44
C PRO A 112 -20.64 -15.85 20.48
N PRO A 113 -20.88 -14.87 21.37
CA PRO A 113 -20.07 -13.66 21.41
C PRO A 113 -18.64 -14.13 21.26
N ALA A 114 -17.97 -13.64 20.20
CA ALA A 114 -16.61 -14.06 19.90
C ALA A 114 -15.89 -14.07 21.25
N PRO A 115 -15.25 -15.19 21.64
CA PRO A 115 -14.60 -15.27 22.94
C PRO A 115 -13.87 -13.97 23.14
N PRO A 116 -14.04 -13.28 24.30
CA PRO A 116 -13.40 -12.00 24.52
C PRO A 116 -11.98 -12.17 24.03
N ALA A 117 -11.59 -11.34 23.06
CA ALA A 117 -10.27 -11.42 22.45
C ALA A 117 -9.32 -11.64 23.63
N PRO A 118 -8.47 -12.69 23.61
CA PRO A 118 -7.57 -12.97 24.71
C PRO A 118 -6.99 -11.64 25.17
N PRO A 119 -6.98 -11.33 26.48
CA PRO A 119 -6.44 -10.06 26.94
C PRO A 119 -5.14 -9.86 26.18
N ALA A 120 -5.05 -8.73 25.45
CA ALA A 120 -3.86 -8.43 24.68
C ALA A 120 -2.68 -8.78 25.58
N PRO A 121 -1.72 -9.61 25.11
CA PRO A 121 -0.55 -9.94 25.91
C PRO A 121 -0.07 -8.64 26.55
N PRO A 122 0.30 -8.63 27.86
CA PRO A 122 0.78 -7.43 28.51
C PRO A 122 1.75 -6.77 27.55
N ALA A 123 1.44 -5.51 27.18
CA ALA A 123 2.22 -4.79 26.19
C ALA A 123 3.69 -5.06 26.52
N PRO A 124 4.47 -5.61 25.58
CA PRO A 124 5.90 -5.79 25.80
C PRO A 124 6.44 -4.49 26.41
N PRO A 125 7.36 -4.55 27.38
CA PRO A 125 7.97 -3.34 27.93
C PRO A 125 8.31 -2.45 26.74
N ALA A 126 7.80 -1.20 26.78
CA ALA A 126 7.86 -0.31 25.64
C ALA A 126 9.24 -0.43 24.98
N PRO A 127 9.32 -0.74 23.68
CA PRO A 127 10.60 -0.80 23.00
C PRO A 127 11.33 0.52 23.27
N PRO A 128 12.67 0.50 23.41
CA PRO A 128 13.42 1.75 23.44
C PRO A 128 12.97 2.57 22.22
N THR A 129 12.55 3.81 22.48
CA THR A 129 12.03 4.78 21.51
C THR A 129 12.58 4.57 20.10
N PRO A 130 11.73 4.29 19.09
CA PRO A 130 12.20 4.07 17.73
C PRO A 130 12.69 5.39 17.12
N SER A 131 13.86 5.32 16.50
CA SER A 131 14.35 6.33 15.58
C SER A 131 13.40 6.42 14.38
N THR A 132 13.17 7.63 13.90
CA THR A 132 12.12 8.01 12.95
C THR A 132 12.48 7.79 11.47
N SER A 133 13.35 6.82 11.15
CA SER A 133 13.84 6.61 9.77
C SER A 133 14.16 5.15 9.43
N HIS A 134 13.95 4.78 8.17
CA HIS A 134 14.38 3.52 7.55
C HIS A 134 15.83 3.60 7.06
N TYR A 135 16.44 2.46 6.75
CA TYR A 135 17.82 2.30 6.24
C TYR A 135 18.91 2.69 7.25
N GLU A 136 18.62 2.54 8.54
CA GLU A 136 19.56 2.86 9.60
C GLU A 136 20.66 1.81 9.76
N LYS A 137 21.63 2.11 10.62
CA LYS A 137 22.68 1.17 10.99
C LYS A 137 22.05 0.00 11.77
N PRO A 138 22.36 -1.27 11.44
CA PRO A 138 21.96 -2.41 12.25
C PRO A 138 22.34 -2.23 13.74
N PRO A 139 21.48 -2.66 14.68
CA PRO A 139 20.33 -3.55 14.51
C PRO A 139 19.10 -2.89 13.87
N CYS A 140 18.47 -3.62 12.96
CA CYS A 140 17.34 -3.13 12.17
C CYS A 140 16.04 -3.09 12.97
N GLN A 141 15.12 -2.21 12.55
CA GLN A 141 13.78 -2.13 13.12
C GLN A 141 12.94 -3.35 12.76
N SER A 142 11.80 -3.53 13.44
CA SER A 142 10.95 -4.71 13.26
C SER A 142 10.35 -4.88 11.86
N ASP A 143 10.31 -3.81 11.08
CA ASP A 143 9.82 -3.74 9.70
C ASP A 143 10.95 -3.77 8.65
N GLU A 144 12.19 -3.93 9.09
CA GLU A 144 13.38 -4.01 8.24
C GLU A 144 14.11 -5.33 8.44
N THR A 145 14.55 -5.93 7.35
CA THR A 145 15.37 -7.15 7.42
C THR A 145 16.84 -6.77 7.35
N GLN A 146 17.63 -7.17 8.36
CA GLN A 146 19.09 -7.06 8.29
C GLN A 146 19.61 -8.06 7.26
N ALA A 147 20.30 -7.56 6.26
CA ALA A 147 20.83 -8.37 5.18
C ALA A 147 22.23 -7.96 4.77
N GLU A 148 23.09 -8.94 4.53
CA GLU A 148 24.40 -8.79 3.91
C GLU A 148 24.23 -8.69 2.39
N VAL A 149 24.86 -7.71 1.76
CA VAL A 149 24.84 -7.60 0.29
C VAL A 149 26.05 -8.31 -0.29
N GLU A 150 25.82 -9.25 -1.20
CA GLU A 150 26.86 -10.07 -1.84
C GLU A 150 27.91 -9.18 -2.51
N GLY A 151 29.18 -9.38 -2.16
CA GLY A 151 30.30 -8.60 -2.67
C GLY A 151 30.49 -7.22 -2.03
N ALA A 152 29.62 -6.82 -1.09
CA ALA A 152 29.65 -5.49 -0.49
C ALA A 152 30.31 -5.42 0.90
N GLY A 153 30.52 -6.56 1.56
CA GLY A 153 31.30 -6.67 2.80
C GLY A 153 30.66 -5.99 4.02
N GLY A 154 29.34 -6.01 4.11
CA GLY A 154 28.59 -5.47 5.24
C GLY A 154 27.08 -5.62 5.06
N SER A 155 26.32 -5.08 6.01
CA SER A 155 24.88 -5.23 6.09
C SER A 155 24.10 -3.93 5.90
N VAL A 156 22.83 -4.11 5.58
CA VAL A 156 21.82 -3.06 5.45
C VAL A 156 20.55 -3.48 6.15
N CYS A 157 19.82 -2.48 6.64
CA CYS A 157 18.43 -2.64 7.01
C CYS A 157 17.57 -2.40 5.77
N ALA A 158 16.96 -3.48 5.29
CA ALA A 158 16.29 -3.49 3.99
C ALA A 158 14.79 -3.83 4.18
N PRO A 159 13.89 -2.87 3.93
CA PRO A 159 12.46 -3.12 3.82
C PRO A 159 12.15 -4.03 2.62
N LYS A 160 11.16 -4.93 2.73
CA LYS A 160 10.68 -5.71 1.57
C LYS A 160 9.95 -4.81 0.58
N CYS A 161 10.06 -5.08 -0.72
CA CYS A 161 9.34 -4.38 -1.77
C CYS A 161 8.77 -5.33 -2.84
N THR A 162 7.63 -4.96 -3.40
CA THR A 162 6.92 -5.74 -4.43
C THR A 162 6.83 -5.03 -5.79
N SER A 163 6.78 -3.69 -5.83
CA SER A 163 6.57 -2.91 -7.07
C SER A 163 7.27 -1.54 -7.10
N GLN A 164 8.60 -1.49 -6.91
CA GLN A 164 9.45 -0.27 -6.92
C GLN A 164 9.21 0.77 -5.80
N ALA A 165 8.09 0.71 -5.07
CA ALA A 165 7.84 1.58 -3.93
C ALA A 165 8.71 1.18 -2.74
N CYS A 166 9.54 2.12 -2.26
CA CYS A 166 10.38 1.98 -1.10
C CYS A 166 10.13 3.13 -0.12
N PRO A 167 10.20 2.89 1.21
CA PRO A 167 10.12 3.95 2.21
C PRO A 167 11.05 5.12 1.87
N THR A 168 10.55 6.36 2.02
CA THR A 168 11.29 7.58 1.66
C THR A 168 11.82 8.35 2.88
N ASP A 169 11.45 7.91 4.07
CA ASP A 169 11.89 8.41 5.36
C ASP A 169 13.29 7.90 5.67
N VAL A 170 14.26 8.48 4.97
CA VAL A 170 15.68 8.18 5.10
C VAL A 170 16.32 8.94 6.27
N PRO A 171 17.47 8.48 6.80
CA PRO A 171 18.12 9.15 7.92
C PRO A 171 18.61 10.54 7.53
N SER A 172 18.65 11.46 8.48
CA SER A 172 19.09 12.85 8.25
C SER A 172 20.45 12.94 7.55
N GLY A 173 20.55 13.80 6.53
CA GLY A 173 21.77 13.99 5.74
C GLY A 173 21.96 13.00 4.59
N THR A 174 21.02 12.07 4.42
CA THR A 174 21.01 11.14 3.28
C THR A 174 20.51 11.83 2.02
N THR A 175 21.28 11.74 0.94
CA THR A 175 20.91 12.19 -0.41
C THR A 175 20.82 11.02 -1.40
N ALA A 176 21.19 9.82 -0.97
CA ALA A 176 20.95 8.57 -1.67
C ALA A 176 19.44 8.30 -1.78
N LYS A 177 19.00 7.70 -2.90
CA LYS A 177 17.58 7.45 -3.17
C LYS A 177 17.21 6.00 -2.83
N PRO A 178 16.11 5.78 -2.11
CA PRO A 178 15.63 4.43 -1.86
C PRO A 178 15.12 3.81 -3.16
N MET A 179 15.60 2.60 -3.47
CA MET A 179 15.23 1.86 -4.66
C MET A 179 15.08 0.37 -4.34
N CYS A 180 14.14 -0.29 -5.01
CA CYS A 180 13.90 -1.72 -4.88
C CYS A 180 14.90 -2.48 -5.78
N ILE A 181 16.14 -2.64 -5.29
CA ILE A 181 17.31 -3.10 -6.09
C ILE A 181 18.04 -4.30 -5.51
N LEU A 182 17.57 -4.84 -4.39
CA LEU A 182 18.11 -6.06 -3.79
C LEU A 182 17.11 -7.19 -3.97
N GLN A 183 17.61 -8.41 -4.10
CA GLN A 183 16.78 -9.62 -4.15
C GLN A 183 17.45 -10.75 -3.36
N ASP A 184 16.64 -11.51 -2.63
CA ASP A 184 17.07 -12.76 -2.03
C ASP A 184 17.07 -13.86 -3.09
N SER A 185 18.25 -14.41 -3.35
CA SER A 185 18.48 -15.52 -4.29
C SER A 185 17.72 -16.80 -3.90
N SER A 186 17.34 -16.95 -2.63
CA SER A 186 16.68 -18.15 -2.10
C SER A 186 15.16 -18.09 -2.18
N SER A 187 14.55 -16.98 -1.78
CA SER A 187 13.09 -16.79 -1.78
C SER A 187 12.56 -16.07 -3.03
N GLY A 188 13.42 -15.33 -3.74
CA GLY A 188 13.03 -14.43 -4.83
C GLY A 188 12.43 -13.10 -4.34
N ASP A 189 12.32 -12.88 -3.03
CA ASP A 189 11.81 -11.64 -2.44
C ASP A 189 12.72 -10.45 -2.78
N LYS A 190 12.13 -9.31 -3.10
CA LYS A 190 12.86 -8.07 -3.39
C LYS A 190 12.88 -7.16 -2.17
N TYR A 191 13.96 -6.40 -2.04
CA TYR A 191 14.21 -5.51 -0.91
C TYR A 191 14.71 -4.15 -1.37
N CYS A 192 14.37 -3.14 -0.58
CA CYS A 192 14.76 -1.76 -0.77
C CYS A 192 16.16 -1.52 -0.22
N ALA A 193 16.93 -0.70 -0.92
CA ALA A 193 18.19 -0.17 -0.42
C ALA A 193 18.43 1.26 -0.93
N LEU A 194 19.32 1.98 -0.26
CA LEU A 194 19.72 3.32 -0.67
C LEU A 194 20.73 3.24 -1.83
N ALA A 195 20.29 3.64 -3.01
CA ALA A 195 21.11 3.77 -4.19
C ALA A 195 21.97 5.05 -4.14
N CYS A 196 23.28 4.87 -4.27
CA CYS A 196 24.28 5.93 -4.25
C CYS A 196 25.15 5.88 -5.52
N ILE A 197 25.58 7.05 -6.01
CA ILE A 197 26.40 7.18 -7.22
C ILE A 197 27.76 7.81 -6.88
N LEU A 198 27.78 8.99 -6.26
CA LEU A 198 29.01 9.68 -5.83
C LEU A 198 29.12 9.82 -4.30
N GLY A 199 28.22 9.18 -3.54
CA GLY A 199 28.07 9.33 -2.09
C GLY A 199 26.61 9.54 -1.69
N GLY A 200 26.39 10.24 -0.57
CA GLY A 200 25.03 10.56 -0.08
C GLY A 200 24.42 9.52 0.85
N CYS A 201 25.22 8.57 1.31
CA CYS A 201 24.80 7.56 2.25
C CYS A 201 24.74 8.10 3.69
N PRO A 202 23.90 7.51 4.55
CA PRO A 202 23.79 7.92 5.95
C PRO A 202 25.13 7.77 6.70
N SER A 203 25.27 8.52 7.79
CA SER A 203 26.49 8.48 8.63
C SER A 203 26.82 7.06 9.09
N GLY A 204 28.05 6.63 8.86
CA GLY A 204 28.53 5.29 9.26
C GLY A 204 28.37 4.21 8.18
N SER A 205 27.72 4.51 7.05
CA SER A 205 27.66 3.62 5.89
C SER A 205 28.61 4.08 4.78
N LYS A 206 28.97 3.15 3.88
CA LYS A 206 29.81 3.40 2.71
C LYS A 206 29.02 3.10 1.44
N CYS A 207 29.19 3.93 0.43
CA CYS A 207 28.67 3.64 -0.90
C CYS A 207 29.55 2.57 -1.56
N VAL A 208 29.04 1.35 -1.67
CA VAL A 208 29.72 0.24 -2.32
C VAL A 208 29.13 0.02 -3.71
N HIS A 209 29.94 0.21 -4.74
CA HIS A 209 29.52 0.04 -6.13
C HIS A 209 29.42 -1.43 -6.48
N LEU A 210 28.21 -1.87 -6.80
CA LEU A 210 27.93 -3.23 -7.28
C LEU A 210 28.01 -3.28 -8.83
N SER A 211 27.82 -2.13 -9.50
CA SER A 211 28.04 -1.95 -10.94
C SER A 211 28.73 -0.62 -11.25
N SER A 212 29.09 -0.37 -12.51
CA SER A 212 29.85 0.84 -12.94
C SER A 212 29.14 2.17 -12.68
N LEU A 213 27.83 2.18 -12.43
CA LEU A 213 27.04 3.40 -12.23
C LEU A 213 26.17 3.38 -10.96
N LEU A 214 25.97 2.22 -10.34
CA LEU A 214 25.07 2.05 -9.20
C LEU A 214 25.81 1.43 -8.02
N GLY A 215 25.81 2.15 -6.90
CA GLY A 215 26.23 1.66 -5.60
C GLY A 215 25.08 1.59 -4.61
N VAL A 216 25.32 0.85 -3.52
CA VAL A 216 24.41 0.71 -2.39
C VAL A 216 25.09 1.17 -1.13
N CYS A 217 24.36 1.85 -0.24
CA CYS A 217 24.86 2.25 1.07
C CYS A 217 24.90 1.04 2.01
N ILE A 218 26.09 0.62 2.42
CA ILE A 218 26.33 -0.57 3.25
C ILE A 218 26.99 -0.16 4.57
N TYR A 219 26.55 -0.72 5.68
CA TYR A 219 27.23 -0.63 6.97
C TYR A 219 28.21 -1.80 7.11
N PRO A 220 29.52 -1.57 7.27
CA PRO A 220 30.48 -2.66 7.46
C PRO A 220 30.12 -3.47 8.72
N ASP A 221 29.98 -4.79 8.55
CA ASP A 221 29.40 -5.70 9.56
C ASP A 221 30.32 -6.03 10.73
N SER A 222 29.69 -6.51 11.80
CA SER A 222 30.26 -7.61 12.60
C SER A 222 29.50 -8.92 12.51
N ASP A 223 28.19 -9.01 12.17
CA ASP A 223 27.49 -10.30 11.99
C ASP A 223 26.09 -10.11 11.35
N ALA A 224 25.86 -10.63 10.14
CA ALA A 224 24.55 -10.69 9.48
C ALA A 224 24.26 -12.11 8.96
N SER A 225 22.99 -12.56 9.01
CA SER A 225 22.60 -13.96 8.77
C SER A 225 21.88 -14.24 7.44
N LEU A 226 21.55 -13.21 6.66
CA LEU A 226 20.84 -13.31 5.37
C LEU A 226 21.64 -12.64 4.25
N LYS A 227 21.71 -13.24 3.06
CA LYS A 227 22.49 -12.74 1.91
C LYS A 227 21.58 -12.29 0.77
N LEU A 228 21.81 -11.09 0.24
CA LEU A 228 21.06 -10.48 -0.86
C LEU A 228 21.99 -10.12 -2.03
N ALA A 229 21.51 -10.28 -3.25
CA ALA A 229 22.21 -9.88 -4.47
C ALA A 229 21.58 -8.62 -5.09
N ALA A 230 22.38 -7.82 -5.82
CA ALA A 230 21.84 -6.75 -6.66
C ALA A 230 21.16 -7.33 -7.90
N VAL A 231 20.00 -6.76 -8.27
CA VAL A 231 19.28 -7.17 -9.48
C VAL A 231 19.82 -6.41 -10.68
N ASP A 232 20.25 -7.12 -11.73
CA ASP A 232 20.63 -6.52 -13.00
C ASP A 232 19.38 -5.99 -13.72
N ASN A 233 19.34 -4.68 -13.98
CA ASN A 233 18.19 -4.00 -14.56
C ASN A 233 18.46 -3.58 -16.02
N SER A 234 19.10 -4.47 -16.80
CA SER A 234 19.46 -4.23 -18.21
C SER A 234 18.30 -4.18 -19.21
N GLU A 235 17.03 -4.14 -18.77
CA GLU A 235 15.88 -3.99 -19.68
C GLU A 235 15.04 -2.72 -19.47
N VAL A 236 15.63 -1.64 -18.94
CA VAL A 236 15.03 -0.30 -19.03
C VAL A 236 15.57 0.40 -20.29
N ASN A 237 15.00 0.05 -21.45
CA ASN A 237 15.12 0.85 -22.66
C ASN A 237 14.36 2.17 -22.46
N ILE A 238 15.06 3.28 -22.69
CA ILE A 238 14.51 4.64 -22.86
C ILE A 238 13.85 4.74 -24.23
#